data_AF-A0A350R5J9-F1
#
_entry.id   AF-A0A350R5J9-F1
#
_cell.length_a   1.000
_cell.length_b   1.000
_cell.length_c   1.000
_cell.angle_alpha   90.00
_cell.angle_beta   90.00
_cell.angle_gamma   90.00
#
_symmetry.space_group_name_H-M   'P 1'
#
loop_
_entity.id
_entity.type
_entity.pdbx_description
1 polymer ?
#
loop_
_entity_poly.entity_id
_entity_poly.type
_entity_poly.pdbx_seq_one_letter_code
_entity_poly.pdbx_strand_id
1 'polypeptide(L)'
;MEYSFECYEVIERRYVIFYDKKINKANIESLLDVFNDNFNDNTKGIFTEKKTLIIVGFTDEWFDKKDLLFFNGVDTFIVYYLINEKNNEIYFNDQRVFFFSID
;
A
#
# COMPACT_ATOMS: atom_id res chain seq x y z
N MET A 1 16.81 9.96 9.36
CA MET A 1 16.44 9.89 7.93
C MET A 1 14.98 10.24 7.85
N GLU A 2 14.61 11.20 7.01
CA GLU A 2 13.21 11.49 6.72
C GLU A 2 12.73 10.41 5.76
N TYR A 3 12.01 9.41 6.28
CA TYR A 3 11.44 8.37 5.43
C TYR A 3 10.37 9.03 4.56
N SER A 4 10.28 8.64 3.28
CA SER A 4 9.28 9.20 2.36
C SER A 4 7.87 8.63 2.58
N PHE A 5 7.62 8.11 3.79
CA PHE A 5 6.35 7.55 4.23
C PHE A 5 6.32 7.33 5.75
N GLU A 6 5.11 7.28 6.28
CA GLU A 6 4.80 6.84 7.64
C GLU A 6 4.11 5.47 7.59
N CYS A 7 4.38 4.59 8.56
CA CYS A 7 3.81 3.25 8.61
C CYS A 7 3.29 2.92 10.02
N TYR A 8 2.04 2.46 10.09
CA TYR A 8 1.36 2.13 11.35
C TYR A 8 0.74 0.74 11.27
N GLU A 9 1.02 -0.12 12.25
CA GLU A 9 0.24 -1.34 12.46
C GLU A 9 -1.06 -0.98 13.20
N VAL A 10 -2.20 -1.12 12.52
CA VAL A 10 -3.50 -0.75 13.09
C VAL A 10 -4.16 -1.91 13.83
N ILE A 11 -3.94 -3.14 13.33
CA ILE A 11 -4.33 -4.43 13.90
C ILE A 11 -3.23 -5.40 13.50
N GLU A 12 -3.04 -6.49 14.25
CA GLU A 12 -2.09 -7.55 13.89
C GLU A 12 -2.10 -7.85 12.38
N ARG A 13 -0.93 -7.71 11.75
CA ARG A 13 -0.68 -7.94 10.32
C ARG A 13 -1.39 -7.00 9.34
N ARG A 14 -2.04 -5.94 9.83
CA ARG A 14 -2.70 -4.92 9.00
C ARG A 14 -2.02 -3.57 9.22
N TYR A 15 -1.47 -3.03 8.14
CA TYR A 15 -0.71 -1.79 8.18
C TYR A 15 -1.39 -0.71 7.35
N VAL A 16 -1.32 0.52 7.83
CA VAL A 16 -1.62 1.72 7.05
C VAL A 16 -0.31 2.45 6.78
N ILE A 17 -0.06 2.76 5.51
CA ILE A 17 1.14 3.46 5.05
C ILE A 17 0.69 4.77 4.40
N PHE A 18 1.18 5.90 4.90
CA PHE A 18 1.00 7.21 4.26
C PHE A 18 2.24 7.48 3.42
N TYR A 19 2.09 7.48 2.09
CA TYR A 19 3.19 7.64 1.16
C TYR A 19 3.25 9.08 0.61
N ASP A 20 4.38 9.75 0.81
CA ASP A 20 4.49 11.19 0.54
C ASP A 20 4.73 11.52 -0.94
N LYS A 21 5.17 10.55 -1.74
CA LYS A 21 5.45 10.76 -3.16
C LYS A 21 4.23 10.41 -4.01
N LYS A 22 4.19 11.03 -5.20
CA LYS A 22 3.12 10.81 -6.18
C LYS A 22 3.14 9.37 -6.71
N ILE A 23 1.98 8.72 -6.64
CA ILE A 23 1.72 7.38 -7.17
C ILE A 23 1.13 7.50 -8.57
N ASN A 24 1.68 6.73 -9.50
CA ASN A 24 1.25 6.67 -10.90
C ASN A 24 1.27 5.21 -11.39
N LYS A 25 0.72 4.96 -12.57
CA LYS A 25 0.64 3.60 -13.12
C LYS A 25 2.01 2.94 -13.33
N ALA A 26 3.07 3.72 -13.47
CA ALA A 26 4.42 3.20 -13.67
C ALA A 26 5.10 2.73 -12.37
N ASN A 27 4.69 3.26 -11.20
CA ASN A 27 5.32 2.95 -9.91
C ASN A 27 4.43 2.18 -8.94
N ILE A 28 3.11 2.13 -9.17
CA ILE A 28 2.17 1.55 -8.20
C ILE A 28 2.47 0.08 -7.86
N GLU A 29 2.93 -0.72 -8.81
CA GLU A 29 3.26 -2.13 -8.55
C GLU A 29 4.61 -2.31 -7.84
N SER A 30 5.57 -1.41 -8.06
CA SER A 30 6.92 -1.48 -7.49
C SER A 30 7.05 -0.82 -6.11
N LEU A 31 5.98 -0.20 -5.60
CA LEU A 31 5.98 0.40 -4.27
C LEU A 31 6.23 -0.62 -3.15
N LEU A 32 5.81 -1.87 -3.32
CA LEU A 32 6.11 -2.93 -2.34
C LEU A 32 7.63 -3.10 -2.15
N ASP A 33 8.40 -3.07 -3.23
CA ASP A 33 9.85 -3.18 -3.19
C ASP A 33 10.45 -1.98 -2.45
N VAL A 34 9.94 -0.77 -2.70
CA VAL A 34 10.33 0.46 -2.00
C VAL A 34 10.11 0.32 -0.49
N PHE A 35 8.96 -0.22 -0.06
CA PHE A 35 8.71 -0.40 1.37
C PHE A 35 9.65 -1.45 1.97
N ASN A 36 9.82 -2.60 1.32
CA ASN A 36 10.72 -3.66 1.79
C ASN A 36 12.18 -3.17 1.94
N ASP A 37 12.68 -2.38 1.00
CA ASP A 37 14.05 -1.87 1.01
C ASP A 37 14.29 -0.85 2.14
N ASN A 38 13.29 -0.03 2.48
CA ASN A 38 13.42 1.00 3.52
C ASN A 38 13.37 0.44 4.96
N PHE A 39 12.96 -0.81 5.15
CA PHE A 39 12.92 -1.48 6.47
C PHE A 39 14.16 -2.35 6.77
N ASN A 40 15.18 -2.33 5.91
CA ASN A 40 16.34 -3.23 5.96
C ASN A 40 17.41 -2.92 7.03
N ASP A 41 17.16 -2.06 8.02
CA ASP A 41 18.20 -1.70 9.01
C ASP A 41 18.29 -2.65 10.24
N ASN A 42 17.68 -3.85 10.16
CA ASN A 42 17.94 -5.08 10.97
C ASN A 42 16.76 -6.07 10.97
N THR A 43 15.69 -5.81 10.21
CA THR A 43 14.52 -6.68 10.10
C THR A 43 14.29 -7.07 8.65
N LYS A 44 14.89 -8.19 8.24
CA LYS A 44 14.53 -8.85 6.97
C LYS A 44 13.01 -9.03 6.91
N GLY A 45 12.34 -8.37 5.96
CA GLY A 45 11.00 -8.75 5.50
C GLY A 45 9.83 -8.40 6.41
N ILE A 46 9.61 -7.12 6.76
CA ILE A 46 8.44 -6.72 7.55
C ILE A 46 7.10 -7.07 6.86
N PHE A 47 7.07 -7.12 5.52
CA PHE A 47 5.88 -7.44 4.73
C PHE A 47 5.93 -8.78 3.98
N THR A 48 6.86 -9.67 4.33
CA THR A 48 7.02 -10.98 3.65
C THR A 48 6.23 -12.11 4.29
N GLU A 49 5.36 -11.83 5.28
CA GLU A 49 4.52 -12.86 5.90
C GLU A 49 3.09 -12.37 6.17
N LYS A 50 2.13 -12.82 5.36
CA LYS A 50 0.67 -12.73 5.57
C LYS A 50 0.18 -11.36 6.02
N LYS A 51 0.48 -10.30 5.26
CA LYS A 51 0.11 -8.92 5.62
C LYS A 51 -0.98 -8.34 4.73
N THR A 52 -1.69 -7.36 5.24
CA THR A 52 -2.53 -6.45 4.45
C THR A 52 -1.99 -5.04 4.59
N LEU A 53 -1.62 -4.43 3.46
CA LEU A 53 -1.12 -3.06 3.39
C LEU A 53 -2.21 -2.17 2.82
N ILE A 54 -2.51 -1.10 3.53
CA ILE A 54 -3.41 -0.03 3.09
C ILE A 54 -2.52 1.18 2.83
N ILE A 55 -2.30 1.50 1.55
CA ILE A 55 -1.45 2.62 1.15
C ILE A 55 -2.35 3.80 0.84
N VAL A 56 -2.15 4.88 1.59
CA VAL A 56 -2.78 6.18 1.38
C VAL A 56 -1.74 7.08 0.71
N GLY A 57 -2.10 7.67 -0.42
CA GLY A 57 -1.17 8.53 -1.15
C GLY A 57 -1.85 9.45 -2.15
N PHE A 58 -1.04 10.22 -2.87
CA PHE A 58 -1.52 11.18 -3.86
C PHE A 58 -1.26 10.71 -5.29
N THR A 59 -2.14 11.09 -6.21
CA THR A 59 -1.98 10.86 -7.64
C THR A 59 -2.41 12.08 -8.45
N ASP A 60 -2.06 12.09 -9.73
CA ASP A 60 -2.59 13.03 -10.72
C ASP A 60 -3.07 12.32 -12.00
N GLU A 61 -3.23 11.00 -11.91
CA GLU A 61 -3.74 10.10 -12.95
C GLU A 61 -5.11 9.53 -12.56
N TRP A 62 -5.79 8.92 -13.52
CA TRP A 62 -7.06 8.23 -13.33
C TRP A 62 -6.85 6.71 -13.21
N PHE A 63 -7.47 6.10 -12.20
CA PHE A 63 -7.34 4.67 -11.87
C PHE A 63 -8.69 3.95 -11.94
N ASP A 64 -8.69 2.73 -12.49
CA ASP A 64 -9.80 1.80 -12.32
C ASP A 64 -9.74 1.15 -10.93
N LYS A 65 -10.88 0.76 -10.37
CA LYS A 65 -10.94 0.05 -9.07
C LYS A 65 -10.03 -1.19 -9.01
N LYS A 66 -9.91 -1.92 -10.12
CA LYS A 66 -9.08 -3.13 -10.23
C LYS A 66 -7.58 -2.85 -10.10
N ASP A 67 -7.14 -1.64 -10.46
CA ASP A 67 -5.73 -1.23 -10.45
C ASP A 67 -5.28 -0.87 -9.01
N LEU A 68 -6.22 -0.76 -8.07
CA LEU A 68 -5.99 -0.33 -6.70
C LEU A 68 -5.91 -1.50 -5.70
N LEU A 69 -5.99 -2.74 -6.19
CA LEU A 69 -5.86 -3.94 -5.38
C LEU A 69 -4.85 -4.88 -6.03
N PHE A 70 -3.79 -5.19 -5.30
CA PHE A 70 -2.72 -6.07 -5.75
C PHE A 70 -2.48 -7.19 -4.74
N PHE A 71 -2.15 -8.37 -5.25
CA PHE A 71 -1.65 -9.48 -4.45
C PHE A 71 -0.26 -9.85 -4.97
N ASN A 72 0.74 -9.90 -4.09
CA ASN A 72 2.13 -10.17 -4.47
C ASN A 72 2.39 -11.59 -4.99
N GLY A 73 1.37 -12.42 -5.11
CA GLY A 73 1.47 -13.82 -5.55
C GLY A 73 1.93 -14.78 -4.45
N VAL A 74 2.20 -14.29 -3.24
CA VAL A 74 2.69 -15.11 -2.12
C VAL A 74 1.68 -15.06 -0.98
N ASP A 75 1.52 -13.90 -0.34
CA ASP A 75 0.76 -13.78 0.91
C ASP A 75 0.44 -12.34 1.34
N THR A 76 0.81 -11.32 0.58
CA THR A 76 0.55 -9.92 0.94
C THR A 76 -0.43 -9.28 -0.02
N PHE A 77 -1.51 -8.76 0.55
CA PHE A 77 -2.48 -7.92 -0.15
C PHE A 77 -2.11 -6.45 0.03
N ILE A 78 -2.22 -5.70 -1.06
CA ILE A 78 -1.95 -4.27 -1.10
C ILE A 78 -3.18 -3.58 -1.65
N VAL A 79 -3.68 -2.59 -0.91
CA VAL A 79 -4.82 -1.77 -1.30
C VAL A 79 -4.39 -0.32 -1.35
N TYR A 80 -4.72 0.36 -2.44
CA TYR A 80 -4.42 1.76 -2.65
C TYR A 80 -5.66 2.64 -2.45
N TYR A 81 -5.49 3.69 -1.66
CA TYR A 81 -6.43 4.78 -1.46
C TYR A 81 -5.73 6.05 -1.93
N LEU A 82 -6.08 6.50 -3.14
CA LEU A 82 -5.38 7.58 -3.83
C LEU A 82 -6.23 8.83 -3.87
N ILE A 83 -5.69 9.96 -3.40
CA ILE A 83 -6.29 11.28 -3.53
C ILE A 83 -5.73 11.91 -4.80
N ASN A 84 -6.60 12.27 -5.75
CA ASN A 84 -6.17 12.95 -6.97
C ASN A 84 -6.10 14.46 -6.75
N GLU A 85 -4.91 15.02 -6.86
CA GLU A 85 -4.66 16.45 -6.60
C GLU A 85 -5.22 17.38 -7.69
N LYS A 86 -5.51 16.87 -8.89
CA LYS A 86 -6.01 17.69 -10.02
C LYS A 86 -7.52 17.88 -9.97
N ASN A 87 -8.27 16.86 -9.55
CA ASN A 87 -9.73 16.85 -9.60
C ASN A 87 -10.39 16.60 -8.23
N ASN A 88 -9.61 16.40 -7.16
CA ASN A 88 -10.07 16.08 -5.81
C ASN A 88 -10.90 14.79 -5.71
N GLU A 89 -10.84 13.91 -6.72
CA GLU A 89 -11.45 12.59 -6.65
C GLU A 89 -10.63 11.65 -5.76
N ILE A 90 -11.32 10.71 -5.11
CA ILE A 90 -10.69 9.67 -4.30
C ILE A 90 -10.88 8.34 -5.04
N TYR A 91 -9.78 7.71 -5.41
CA TYR A 91 -9.77 6.38 -5.97
C TYR A 91 -9.53 5.36 -4.87
N PHE A 92 -10.47 4.42 -4.71
CA PHE A 92 -10.35 3.32 -3.76
C PHE A 92 -11.05 2.09 -4.30
N ASN A 93 -10.61 0.91 -3.84
CA ASN A 93 -11.33 -0.33 -4.06
C ASN A 93 -12.15 -0.66 -2.79
N ASP A 94 -13.47 -0.71 -2.94
CA ASP A 94 -14.45 -1.00 -1.89
C ASP A 94 -14.58 -2.50 -1.58
N GLN A 95 -13.84 -3.35 -2.28
CA GLN A 95 -13.75 -4.76 -1.94
C GLN A 95 -13.20 -4.91 -0.52
N ARG A 96 -14.03 -5.56 0.29
CA ARG A 96 -13.70 -6.04 1.63
C ARG A 96 -12.45 -6.94 1.55
N VAL A 97 -11.27 -6.38 1.78
CA VAL A 97 -10.03 -7.16 1.95
C VAL A 97 -10.02 -7.78 3.36
N PHE A 98 -10.84 -8.80 3.55
CA PHE A 98 -10.88 -9.61 4.77
C PHE A 98 -10.38 -10.99 4.40
N PHE A 99 -9.06 -11.20 4.36
CA PHE A 99 -8.49 -12.51 4.02
C PHE A 99 -7.55 -13.11 5.06
N PHE A 100 -7.39 -12.47 6.20
CA PHE A 100 -6.84 -13.12 7.39
C PHE A 100 -7.93 -13.11 8.45
N SER A 101 -8.87 -14.05 8.33
CA SER A 101 -9.59 -14.56 9.49
C SER A 101 -8.53 -15.13 10.42
N ILE A 102 -8.45 -14.58 11.63
CA ILE A 102 -7.70 -15.20 12.72
C ILE A 102 -8.52 -16.42 13.11
N ASP A 103 -7.99 -17.62 12.85
CA ASP A 103 -8.39 -18.82 13.58
C ASP A 103 -7.76 -18.78 14.98
#